data_AF-A0A7V3HY45-F1
#
_entry.id   AF-A0A7V3HY45-F1
#
_cell.length_a   1.000
_cell.length_b   1.000
_cell.length_c   1.000
_cell.angle_alpha   90.00
_cell.angle_beta   90.00
_cell.angle_gamma   90.00
#
_symmetry.space_group_name_H-M   'P 1'
#
loop_
_entity.id
_entity.type
_entity.pdbx_description
1 polymer ?
#
loop_
_entity_poly.entity_id
_entity_poly.type
_entity_poly.pdbx_seq_one_letter_code
_entity_poly.pdbx_strand_id
1 'polypeptide(L)'
;MVATPAVSAAADGEPCPDVQVVFARGTLEPPGPGATGQAFTDALTERLPGTSIDVYPVDYPASLDFNAAADGVVDASHKVLDTAAG
;
A
#
# COMPACT_ATOMS: atom_id res chain seq x y z
N MET A 1 39.43 24.36 -8.14
CA MET A 1 38.83 23.01 -8.29
C MET A 1 37.67 22.98 -7.30
N VAL A 2 36.44 23.09 -7.78
CA VAL A 2 35.24 23.13 -6.92
C VAL A 2 34.84 21.68 -6.66
N ALA A 3 34.82 21.27 -5.38
CA ALA A 3 34.32 19.98 -4.97
C ALA A 3 32.80 19.98 -5.11
N THR A 4 32.26 19.03 -5.88
CA THR A 4 30.84 18.72 -5.92
C THR A 4 30.42 18.14 -4.57
N PRO A 5 29.28 18.55 -3.98
CA PRO A 5 28.77 17.89 -2.81
C PRO A 5 28.39 16.46 -3.19
N ALA A 6 28.95 15.49 -2.48
CA ALA A 6 28.52 14.10 -2.59
C ALA A 6 27.08 14.02 -2.10
N VAL A 7 26.18 13.51 -2.96
CA VAL A 7 24.84 13.12 -2.56
C VAL A 7 25.03 11.98 -1.56
N SER A 8 24.66 12.20 -0.29
CA SER A 8 24.53 11.12 0.69
C SER A 8 23.60 10.08 0.08
N ALA A 9 24.05 8.84 0.00
CA ALA A 9 23.17 7.71 -0.30
C ALA A 9 21.98 7.79 0.65
N ALA A 10 20.77 7.91 0.08
CA ALA A 10 19.56 7.62 0.82
C ALA A 10 19.72 6.23 1.41
N ALA A 11 19.31 6.09 2.67
CA ALA A 11 19.35 4.83 3.41
C ALA A 11 18.83 3.69 2.54
N ASP A 12 19.41 2.50 2.71
CA ASP A 12 19.02 1.22 2.12
C ASP A 12 17.59 0.82 2.53
N GLY A 13 16.59 1.64 2.20
CA GLY A 13 15.19 1.27 2.12
C GLY A 13 14.91 0.73 0.72
N GLU A 14 14.05 -0.28 0.63
CA GLU A 14 13.45 -0.70 -0.64
C GLU A 14 12.98 0.57 -1.38
N PRO A 15 13.27 0.74 -2.69
CA PRO A 15 12.81 1.93 -3.41
C PRO A 15 11.31 2.12 -3.19
N CYS A 16 10.91 3.27 -2.63
CA CYS A 16 9.50 3.54 -2.36
C CYS A 16 8.73 3.51 -3.68
N PRO A 17 7.57 2.83 -3.73
CA PRO A 17 6.71 2.86 -4.90
C PRO A 17 6.23 4.30 -5.12
N ASP A 18 6.06 4.69 -6.38
CA ASP A 18 5.49 5.98 -6.74
C ASP A 18 4.04 6.12 -6.23
N VAL A 19 3.32 5.00 -6.14
CA VAL A 19 1.95 4.93 -5.63
C VAL A 19 1.78 3.74 -4.69
N GLN A 20 1.25 3.99 -3.50
CA GLN A 20 0.80 2.97 -2.56
C GLN A 20 -0.73 2.89 -2.56
N VAL A 21 -1.29 1.71 -2.83
CA VAL A 21 -2.73 1.42 -2.72
C VAL A 21 -2.98 0.59 -1.47
N VAL A 22 -3.69 1.14 -0.49
CA VAL A 22 -4.15 0.41 0.70
C VAL A 22 -5.63 0.10 0.52
N PHE A 23 -5.99 -1.19 0.43
CA PHE A 23 -7.37 -1.59 0.11
C PHE A 23 -7.89 -2.69 1.03
N ALA A 24 -9.04 -2.46 1.65
CA ALA A 24 -9.75 -3.44 2.45
C ALA A 24 -10.78 -4.17 1.59
N ARG A 25 -10.66 -5.50 1.51
CA ARG A 25 -11.65 -6.37 0.83
C ARG A 25 -13.02 -6.32 1.51
N GLY A 26 -14.06 -6.77 0.84
CA GLY A 26 -15.41 -6.92 1.40
C GLY A 26 -15.59 -8.18 2.25
N THR A 27 -16.72 -8.24 2.97
CA THR A 27 -17.07 -9.37 3.84
C THR A 27 -17.14 -10.69 3.07
N LEU A 28 -16.51 -11.73 3.64
CA LEU A 28 -16.36 -13.09 3.10
C LEU A 28 -15.51 -13.20 1.83
N GLU A 29 -14.83 -12.13 1.43
CA GLU A 29 -13.83 -12.25 0.37
C GLU A 29 -12.57 -12.98 0.87
N PRO A 30 -11.92 -13.79 0.01
CA PRO A 30 -10.66 -14.45 0.34
C PRO A 30 -9.53 -13.42 0.59
N PRO A 31 -8.42 -13.82 1.25
CA PRO A 31 -7.28 -12.93 1.50
C PRO A 31 -6.79 -12.22 0.22
N GLY A 32 -6.39 -10.96 0.36
CA GLY A 32 -6.06 -10.05 -0.75
C GLY A 32 -6.94 -8.79 -0.74
N PRO A 33 -6.86 -7.95 -1.78
CA PRO A 33 -7.62 -6.70 -1.87
C PRO A 33 -9.10 -6.92 -2.27
N GLY A 34 -9.52 -8.15 -2.54
CA GLY A 34 -10.85 -8.47 -3.06
C GLY A 34 -11.02 -8.11 -4.54
N ALA A 35 -12.17 -8.48 -5.11
CA ALA A 35 -12.44 -8.30 -6.54
C ALA A 35 -12.44 -6.82 -6.95
N THR A 36 -12.98 -5.96 -6.09
CA THR A 36 -13.03 -4.51 -6.35
C THR A 36 -11.64 -3.88 -6.27
N GLY A 37 -10.86 -4.22 -5.26
CA GLY A 37 -9.50 -3.68 -5.10
C GLY A 37 -8.56 -4.15 -6.21
N GLN A 38 -8.72 -5.39 -6.69
CA GLN A 38 -7.99 -5.88 -7.86
C GLN A 38 -8.36 -5.09 -9.12
N ALA A 39 -9.66 -4.97 -9.44
CA ALA A 39 -10.10 -4.23 -10.61
C ALA A 39 -9.67 -2.76 -10.58
N PHE A 40 -9.65 -2.14 -9.40
CA PHE A 40 -9.12 -0.79 -9.22
C PHE A 40 -7.62 -0.71 -9.53
N THR A 41 -6.83 -1.65 -9.01
CA THR A 41 -5.37 -1.69 -9.23
C THR A 41 -5.05 -1.93 -10.70
N ASP A 42 -5.76 -2.84 -11.36
CA ASP A 42 -5.57 -3.15 -12.77
C ASP A 42 -5.82 -1.88 -13.62
N ALA A 43 -6.95 -1.20 -13.39
CA ALA A 43 -7.29 0.05 -14.07
C ALA A 43 -6.32 1.20 -13.76
N LEU A 44 -5.76 1.25 -12.54
CA LEU A 44 -4.77 2.25 -12.16
C LEU A 44 -3.45 2.01 -12.90
N THR A 45 -3.02 0.76 -12.98
CA THR A 45 -1.79 0.33 -13.68
C THR A 45 -1.87 0.64 -15.17
N GLU A 46 -3.02 0.41 -15.80
CA GLU A 46 -3.26 0.77 -17.22
C GLU A 46 -3.17 2.28 -17.47
N ARG A 47 -3.57 3.10 -16.49
CA ARG A 47 -3.58 4.58 -16.61
C ARG A 47 -2.23 5.22 -16.31
N LEU A 48 -1.35 4.54 -15.58
CA LEU A 48 -0.06 5.05 -15.10
C LEU A 48 1.12 4.20 -15.62
N PRO A 49 1.36 4.18 -16.95
CA PRO A 49 2.45 3.38 -17.50
C PRO A 49 3.80 3.87 -16.99
N GLY A 50 4.66 2.94 -16.55
CA GLY A 50 5.99 3.24 -16.03
C GLY A 50 6.02 3.78 -14.60
N THR A 51 4.88 3.81 -13.91
CA THR A 51 4.78 4.16 -12.49
C THR A 51 4.82 2.89 -11.65
N SER A 52 5.64 2.86 -10.60
CA SER A 52 5.68 1.75 -9.65
C SER A 52 4.50 1.84 -8.68
N ILE A 53 3.66 0.80 -8.67
CA ILE A 53 2.46 0.72 -7.84
C ILE A 53 2.61 -0.48 -6.90
N ASP A 54 2.51 -0.23 -5.59
CA ASP A 54 2.47 -1.29 -4.57
C ASP A 54 1.06 -1.37 -3.97
N VAL A 55 0.54 -2.60 -3.85
CA VAL A 55 -0.79 -2.84 -3.29
C VAL A 55 -0.66 -3.55 -1.96
N TYR A 56 -1.20 -2.92 -0.94
CA TYR A 56 -1.31 -3.46 0.39
C TYR A 56 -2.75 -3.88 0.67
N PRO A 57 -3.03 -5.21 0.73
CA PRO A 57 -4.32 -5.69 1.20
C PRO A 57 -4.38 -5.55 2.72
N VAL A 58 -5.36 -4.79 3.23
CA VAL A 58 -5.55 -4.61 4.67
C VAL A 58 -5.75 -5.97 5.34
N ASP A 59 -4.93 -6.25 6.37
CA ASP A 59 -4.96 -7.49 7.11
C ASP A 59 -6.04 -7.44 8.20
N TYR A 60 -7.17 -8.05 7.88
CA TYR A 60 -8.28 -8.17 8.80
C TYR A 60 -9.15 -9.37 8.41
N PRO A 61 -10.05 -9.86 9.28
CA PRO A 61 -10.79 -11.10 9.02
C PRO A 61 -11.80 -11.03 7.86
N ALA A 62 -12.29 -9.84 7.49
CA ALA A 62 -13.41 -9.67 6.56
C ALA A 62 -14.61 -10.57 6.87
N SER A 63 -14.99 -10.64 8.15
CA SER A 63 -16.07 -11.50 8.62
C SER A 63 -17.35 -10.70 8.89
N LEU A 64 -18.39 -11.39 9.38
CA LEU A 64 -19.62 -10.76 9.87
C LEU A 64 -19.51 -10.21 11.30
N ASP A 65 -18.36 -10.41 11.97
CA ASP A 65 -18.07 -9.74 13.23
C ASP A 65 -17.48 -8.35 12.94
N PHE A 66 -18.36 -7.36 12.88
CA PHE A 66 -17.98 -5.99 12.57
C PHE A 66 -17.10 -5.34 13.66
N ASN A 67 -17.03 -5.90 14.87
CA ASN A 67 -16.08 -5.38 15.87
C ASN A 67 -14.64 -5.66 15.44
N ALA A 68 -14.39 -6.80 14.80
CA ALA A 68 -13.07 -7.15 14.26
C ALA A 68 -12.67 -6.27 13.05
N ALA A 69 -13.56 -5.42 12.52
CA ALA A 69 -13.18 -4.43 11.52
C ALA A 69 -12.27 -3.33 12.09
N ALA A 70 -12.28 -3.12 13.42
CA ALA A 70 -11.35 -2.21 14.08
C ALA A 70 -9.88 -2.64 13.87
N ASP A 71 -9.62 -3.94 13.81
CA ASP A 71 -8.27 -4.47 13.54
C ASP A 71 -7.78 -4.01 12.15
N GLY A 72 -8.66 -4.04 11.14
CA GLY A 72 -8.35 -3.53 9.80
C GLY A 72 -8.12 -2.01 9.76
N VAL A 73 -8.79 -1.23 10.62
CA VAL A 73 -8.54 0.21 10.74
C VAL A 73 -7.14 0.46 11.32
N VAL A 74 -6.76 -0.29 12.35
CA VAL A 74 -5.44 -0.20 12.97
C VAL A 74 -4.35 -0.60 11.98
N ASP A 75 -4.54 -1.73 11.29
CA ASP A 75 -3.62 -2.24 10.27
C ASP A 75 -3.41 -1.24 9.11
N ALA A 76 -4.49 -0.75 8.51
CA ALA A 76 -4.42 0.26 7.45
C ALA A 76 -3.72 1.55 7.93
N SER A 77 -3.99 1.96 9.18
CA SER A 77 -3.36 3.15 9.77
C SER A 77 -1.85 2.94 9.94
N HIS A 78 -1.41 1.79 10.43
CA HIS A 78 0.01 1.46 10.53
C HIS A 78 0.68 1.47 9.16
N LYS A 79 0.07 0.85 8.14
CA LYS A 79 0.64 0.87 6.80
C LYS A 79 0.77 2.29 6.24
N VAL A 80 -0.26 3.13 6.41
CA VAL A 80 -0.21 4.54 5.98
C VAL A 80 0.90 5.31 6.69
N LEU A 81 1.10 5.07 7.99
CA LEU A 81 2.17 5.70 8.77
C LEU A 81 3.55 5.21 8.33
N ASP A 82 3.72 3.91 8.08
CA ASP A 82 4.97 3.33 7.59
C ASP A 82 5.33 3.90 6.20
N THR A 83 4.37 3.99 5.28
CA THR A 83 4.57 4.62 3.97
C THR A 83 4.95 6.10 4.09
N ALA A 84 4.40 6.82 5.07
CA ALA A 84 4.72 8.22 5.29
C ALA A 84 6.09 8.44 5.99
N ALA A 85 6.58 7.44 6.72
CA ALA A 85 7.84 7.51 7.46
C ALA A 85 9.07 7.38 6.56
N GLY A 86 8.96 6.71 5.41
CA GLY A 86 10.04 6.52 4.44
C GLY A 86 10.88 5.29 4.75
#